data_AF-A0A354CIJ9-F1
#
_entry.id   AF-A0A354CIJ9-F1
#
_cell.length_a   1.000
_cell.length_b   1.000
_cell.length_c   1.000
_cell.angle_alpha   90.00
_cell.angle_beta   90.00
_cell.angle_gamma   90.00
#
_symmetry.space_group_name_H-M   'P 1'
#
loop_
_entity.id
_entity.type
_entity.pdbx_description
1 polymer ?
#
loop_
_entity_poly.entity_id
_entity_poly.type
_entity_poly.pdbx_seq_one_letter_code
_entity_poly.pdbx_strand_id
1 'polypeptide(L)'
;MLLYHGTISSGADNIIKNGISLSKGKLKVDFGQGFYTTPSLEFAKSTAVNKANKTNSYMRAEHVKPYVLTYEFNELAANNTCNILSFTETDLDWTQFIINNRNGNDYVSHIGSDFHNIAHRYDIVKGAIADKDIVLLARLLNDTNKKERRRSK
;
A
#
# COMPACT_ATOMS: atom_id res chain seq x y z
N MET A 1 -0.45 16.20 12.68
CA MET A 1 -0.83 14.91 13.31
C MET A 1 0.37 13.98 13.34
N LEU A 2 0.36 12.96 14.21
CA LEU A 2 1.41 11.93 14.20
C LEU A 2 1.02 10.76 13.29
N LEU A 3 1.99 10.28 12.52
CA LEU A 3 1.87 9.11 11.65
C LEU A 3 3.01 8.13 11.93
N TYR A 4 2.70 6.84 11.84
CA TYR A 4 3.59 5.76 12.22
C TYR A 4 3.83 4.80 11.05
N HIS A 5 5.07 4.35 10.88
CA HIS A 5 5.45 3.31 9.92
C HIS A 5 6.10 2.13 10.64
N GLY A 6 5.44 0.97 10.63
CA GLY A 6 5.98 -0.28 11.16
C GLY A 6 6.92 -0.96 10.18
N THR A 7 8.17 -1.18 10.58
CA THR A 7 9.20 -1.83 9.75
C THR A 7 10.15 -2.69 10.59
N ILE A 8 11.22 -3.19 9.97
CA ILE A 8 12.29 -3.96 10.62
C ILE A 8 13.54 -3.10 10.78
N SER A 9 14.47 -3.50 11.65
CA SER A 9 15.70 -2.74 11.95
C SER A 9 16.48 -2.30 10.71
N SER A 10 16.70 -3.20 9.75
CA SER A 10 17.39 -2.85 8.49
C SER A 10 16.61 -1.87 7.61
N GLY A 11 15.28 -1.94 7.64
CA GLY A 11 14.41 -0.99 6.94
C GLY A 11 14.43 0.38 7.62
N ALA A 12 14.38 0.43 8.95
CA ALA A 12 14.49 1.67 9.71
C ALA A 12 15.83 2.36 9.47
N ASP A 13 16.93 1.60 9.58
CA ASP A 13 18.29 2.10 9.32
C ASP A 13 18.42 2.67 7.90
N ASN A 14 17.91 1.95 6.90
CA ASN A 14 17.96 2.41 5.51
C ASN A 14 17.18 3.72 5.29
N ILE A 15 15.98 3.84 5.88
CA ILE A 15 15.15 5.04 5.79
C ILE A 15 15.81 6.23 6.48
N ILE A 16 16.40 6.03 7.66
CA ILE A 16 17.09 7.11 8.40
C ILE A 16 18.30 7.60 7.62
N LYS A 17 19.08 6.70 7.03
CA LYS A 17 20.31 7.05 6.30
C LYS A 17 20.06 7.63 4.92
N ASN A 18 19.06 7.13 4.19
CA ASN A 18 18.88 7.41 2.76
C ASN A 18 17.55 8.09 2.42
N GLY A 19 16.69 8.32 3.42
CA GLY A 19 15.35 8.83 3.21
C GLY A 19 14.35 7.77 2.74
N ILE A 20 13.11 8.22 2.53
CA ILE A 20 12.01 7.37 2.07
C ILE A 20 12.15 7.17 0.55
N SER A 21 12.16 5.91 0.12
CA SER A 21 12.14 5.55 -1.30
C SER A 21 10.89 4.74 -1.64
N LEU A 22 9.99 5.33 -2.44
CA LEU A 22 8.70 4.71 -2.79
C LEU A 22 8.88 3.40 -3.58
N SER A 23 9.96 3.29 -4.36
CA SER A 23 10.27 2.08 -5.15
C SER A 23 10.59 0.85 -4.30
N LYS A 24 10.88 1.02 -3.00
CA LYS A 24 11.05 -0.08 -2.05
C LYS A 24 9.71 -0.64 -1.54
N GLY A 25 8.60 0.06 -1.80
CA GLY A 25 7.25 -0.39 -1.49
C GLY A 25 6.85 -1.61 -2.31
N LYS A 26 5.87 -2.37 -1.81
CA LYS A 26 5.30 -3.50 -2.58
C LYS A 26 4.51 -2.96 -3.76
N LEU A 27 4.66 -3.62 -4.91
CA LEU A 27 3.75 -3.43 -6.03
C LEU A 27 2.38 -4.05 -5.70
N LYS A 28 1.32 -3.55 -6.34
CA LYS A 28 -0.01 -4.16 -6.34
C LYS A 28 -0.66 -4.33 -4.95
N VAL A 29 -0.62 -3.26 -4.15
CA VAL A 29 -1.33 -3.15 -2.86
C VAL A 29 -2.46 -2.10 -2.95
N ASP A 30 -3.25 -1.93 -1.89
CA ASP A 30 -4.52 -1.16 -1.90
C ASP A 30 -4.45 0.19 -2.63
N PHE A 31 -3.40 0.97 -2.37
CA PHE A 31 -3.26 2.34 -2.89
C PHE A 31 -2.07 2.53 -3.83
N GLY A 32 -1.61 1.45 -4.46
CA GLY A 32 -0.45 1.46 -5.34
C GLY A 32 0.88 1.35 -4.60
N GLN A 33 2.00 1.44 -5.33
CA GLN A 33 3.31 1.38 -4.70
C GLN A 33 3.58 2.67 -3.92
N GLY A 34 4.06 2.58 -2.69
CA GLY A 34 4.33 3.78 -1.90
C GLY A 34 4.85 3.51 -0.49
N PHE A 35 4.91 4.57 0.30
CA PHE A 35 5.29 4.55 1.71
C PHE A 35 4.04 4.68 2.58
N TYR A 36 3.72 3.61 3.31
CA TYR A 36 2.47 3.50 4.05
C TYR A 36 2.65 3.88 5.51
N THR A 37 1.82 4.79 5.99
CA THR A 37 1.75 5.18 7.40
C THR A 37 0.35 4.99 7.96
N THR A 38 0.24 4.95 9.27
CA THR A 38 -1.04 4.88 9.99
C THR A 38 -1.06 5.85 11.16
N PRO A 39 -2.21 6.43 11.53
CA PRO A 39 -2.35 7.15 12.80
C PRO A 39 -2.37 6.22 14.03
N SER A 40 -2.56 4.90 13.84
CA SER A 40 -2.59 3.93 14.93
C SER A 40 -1.20 3.38 15.25
N LEU A 41 -0.63 3.83 16.37
CA LEU A 41 0.65 3.32 16.86
C LEU A 41 0.60 1.79 17.10
N GLU A 42 -0.49 1.29 17.66
CA GLU A 42 -0.66 -0.14 17.93
C GLU A 42 -0.70 -0.96 16.63
N PHE A 43 -1.36 -0.46 15.59
CA PHE A 43 -1.35 -1.11 14.28
C PHE A 43 0.05 -1.11 13.66
N ALA A 44 0.80 -0.01 13.79
CA ALA A 44 2.19 0.07 13.32
C ALA A 44 3.11 -0.90 14.07
N LYS A 45 2.97 -1.01 15.40
CA LYS A 45 3.72 -1.99 16.22
C LYS A 45 3.43 -3.42 15.79
N SER A 46 2.16 -3.79 15.66
CA SER A 46 1.75 -5.12 15.19
C SER A 46 2.32 -5.43 13.80
N THR A 47 2.27 -4.45 12.89
CA THR A 47 2.87 -4.56 11.55
C THR A 47 4.37 -4.80 11.62
N ALA A 48 5.10 -4.06 12.45
CA ALA A 48 6.54 -4.21 12.65
C ALA A 48 6.90 -5.61 13.18
N VAL A 49 6.19 -6.08 14.22
CA VAL A 49 6.37 -7.41 14.83
C VAL A 49 6.11 -8.51 13.80
N ASN A 50 5.00 -8.45 13.08
CA ASN A 50 4.65 -9.43 12.06
C ASN A 50 5.70 -9.48 10.94
N LYS A 51 6.21 -8.31 10.51
CA LYS A 51 7.26 -8.21 9.49
C LYS A 51 8.59 -8.78 9.98
N ALA A 52 8.98 -8.50 11.23
CA ALA A 52 10.19 -9.05 11.83
C ALA A 52 10.12 -10.57 11.97
N ASN A 53 9.03 -11.09 12.55
CA ASN A 53 8.81 -12.53 12.73
C ASN A 53 8.85 -13.26 11.38
N LYS A 54 8.14 -12.72 10.37
CA LYS A 54 8.15 -13.28 9.02
C LYS A 54 9.55 -13.29 8.43
N THR A 55 10.29 -12.19 8.53
CA THR A 55 11.66 -12.09 7.98
C THR A 55 12.61 -13.08 8.66
N ASN A 56 12.58 -13.13 10.00
CA ASN A 56 13.42 -14.03 10.80
C ASN A 56 13.07 -15.51 10.59
N SER A 57 11.83 -15.84 10.23
CA SER A 57 11.46 -17.23 9.92
C SER A 57 12.17 -17.79 8.68
N TYR A 58 12.65 -16.92 7.79
CA TYR A 58 13.39 -17.32 6.58
C TYR A 58 14.91 -17.16 6.72
N MET A 59 15.39 -16.23 7.55
CA MET A 59 16.82 -15.89 7.65
C MET A 59 17.47 -16.60 8.84
N ARG A 60 18.44 -17.48 8.58
CA ARG A 60 19.12 -18.26 9.65
C ARG A 60 20.31 -17.54 10.30
N ALA A 61 20.88 -16.52 9.65
CA ALA A 61 22.18 -15.95 10.04
C ALA A 61 22.09 -14.63 10.81
N GLU A 62 21.11 -13.76 10.53
CA GLU A 62 20.98 -12.46 11.19
C GLU A 62 19.51 -12.14 11.45
N HIS A 63 19.17 -11.89 12.71
CA HIS A 63 17.81 -11.56 13.13
C HIS A 63 17.57 -10.05 13.07
N VAL A 64 16.47 -9.65 12.44
CA VAL A 64 15.99 -8.27 12.47
C VAL A 64 15.02 -8.05 13.63
N LYS A 65 15.02 -6.83 14.18
CA LYS A 65 14.10 -6.42 15.26
C LYS A 65 12.96 -5.58 14.69
N PRO A 66 11.76 -5.58 15.30
CA PRO A 66 10.67 -4.69 14.91
C PRO A 66 10.97 -3.25 15.32
N TYR A 67 10.71 -2.30 14.43
CA TYR A 67 10.86 -0.85 14.66
C TYR A 67 9.63 -0.10 14.17
N VAL A 68 9.29 0.99 14.86
CA VAL A 68 8.27 1.95 14.40
C VAL A 68 8.95 3.30 14.21
N LEU A 69 8.83 3.85 13.01
CA LEU A 69 9.22 5.23 12.71
C LEU A 69 8.03 6.14 12.94
N THR A 70 8.27 7.30 13.56
CA THR A 70 7.24 8.31 13.86
C THR A 70 7.52 9.56 13.03
N TYR A 71 6.46 10.12 12.45
CA TYR A 71 6.50 11.32 11.62
C TYR A 71 5.48 12.34 12.12
N GLU A 72 5.90 13.60 12.17
CA GLU A 72 4.98 14.71 12.28
C GLU A 72 4.48 15.11 10.89
N PHE A 73 3.19 14.95 10.66
CA PHE A 73 2.54 15.25 9.39
C PHE A 73 1.75 16.56 9.47
N ASN A 74 2.14 17.53 8.65
CA ASN A 74 1.44 18.80 8.52
C ASN A 74 0.35 18.69 7.45
N GLU A 75 -0.87 18.43 7.90
CA GLU A 75 -2.02 18.23 7.01
C GLU A 75 -2.42 19.49 6.26
N LEU A 76 -2.31 20.67 6.89
CA LEU A 76 -2.60 21.94 6.24
C LEU A 76 -1.66 22.19 5.06
N ALA A 77 -0.35 21.99 5.26
CA ALA A 77 0.64 22.11 4.20
C ALA A 77 0.35 21.13 3.06
N ALA A 78 0.10 19.86 3.39
CA ALA A 78 -0.20 18.84 2.38
C ALA A 78 -1.43 19.17 1.55
N ASN A 79 -2.52 19.63 2.18
CA ASN A 79 -3.74 20.02 1.48
C ASN A 79 -3.52 21.20 0.51
N ASN A 80 -2.52 22.05 0.77
CA ASN A 80 -2.18 23.19 -0.07
C ASN A 80 -1.22 22.85 -1.22
N THR A 81 -0.45 21.76 -1.11
CA THR A 81 0.66 21.48 -2.05
C THR A 81 0.58 20.14 -2.77
N CYS A 82 -0.21 19.18 -2.28
CA CYS A 82 -0.24 17.81 -2.80
C CYS A 82 -1.56 17.51 -3.52
N ASN A 83 -1.49 16.66 -4.55
CA ASN A 83 -2.68 16.03 -5.11
C ASN A 83 -3.13 14.87 -4.20
N ILE A 84 -4.21 15.09 -3.44
CA ILE A 84 -4.68 14.15 -2.42
C ILE A 84 -6.00 13.51 -2.86
N LEU A 85 -6.05 12.17 -2.83
CA LEU A 85 -7.29 11.41 -2.89
C LEU A 85 -7.65 10.91 -1.49
N SER A 86 -8.85 11.23 -1.01
CA SER A 86 -9.32 10.81 0.31
C SER A 86 -10.63 10.04 0.22
N PHE A 87 -10.63 8.82 0.73
CA PHE A 87 -11.81 7.98 0.89
C PHE A 87 -12.27 8.06 2.36
N THR A 88 -13.46 8.62 2.59
CA THR A 88 -14.09 8.67 3.92
C THR A 88 -14.95 7.44 4.20
N GLU A 89 -15.33 6.71 3.17
CA GLU A 89 -16.19 5.52 3.23
C GLU A 89 -15.58 4.37 2.41
N THR A 90 -16.00 3.13 2.70
CA THR A 90 -15.62 1.93 1.94
C THR A 90 -16.68 1.61 0.88
N ASP A 91 -16.88 2.55 -0.03
CA ASP A 91 -17.90 2.51 -1.08
C ASP A 91 -17.39 1.87 -2.39
N LEU A 92 -18.15 2.05 -3.48
CA LEU A 92 -17.80 1.53 -4.80
C LEU A 92 -16.54 2.17 -5.37
N ASP A 93 -16.31 3.47 -5.15
CA ASP A 93 -15.12 4.16 -5.66
C ASP A 93 -13.88 3.68 -4.92
N TRP A 94 -13.92 3.59 -3.59
CA TRP A 94 -12.86 3.01 -2.78
C TRP A 94 -12.56 1.56 -3.22
N THR A 95 -13.61 0.76 -3.42
CA THR A 95 -13.50 -0.65 -3.84
C THR A 95 -12.85 -0.76 -5.22
N GLN A 96 -13.33 0.02 -6.19
CA GLN A 96 -12.82 0.04 -7.56
C GLN A 96 -11.35 0.44 -7.59
N PHE A 97 -10.99 1.49 -6.85
CA PHE A 97 -9.62 1.98 -6.76
C PHE A 97 -8.67 0.91 -6.22
N ILE A 98 -9.06 0.20 -5.15
CA ILE A 98 -8.27 -0.88 -4.57
C ILE A 98 -8.09 -2.04 -5.54
N ILE A 99 -9.19 -2.49 -6.17
CA ILE A 99 -9.16 -3.59 -7.14
C ILE A 99 -8.21 -3.25 -8.30
N ASN A 100 -8.30 -2.03 -8.82
CA ASN A 100 -7.44 -1.55 -9.89
C ASN A 100 -5.95 -1.60 -9.50
N ASN A 101 -5.60 -1.01 -8.35
CA ASN A 101 -4.22 -1.01 -7.86
C ASN A 101 -3.68 -2.41 -7.62
N ARG A 102 -4.46 -3.30 -6.99
CA ARG A 102 -4.06 -4.68 -6.71
C ARG A 102 -3.90 -5.54 -7.95
N ASN A 103 -4.60 -5.24 -9.04
CA ASN A 103 -4.51 -6.03 -10.27
C ASN A 103 -3.44 -5.51 -11.23
N GLY A 104 -3.15 -4.21 -11.21
CA GLY A 104 -2.04 -3.60 -11.95
C GLY A 104 -2.37 -3.30 -13.42
N ASN A 105 -1.37 -2.79 -14.16
CA ASN A 105 -1.52 -2.21 -15.50
C ASN A 105 -2.31 -3.10 -16.48
N ASP A 106 -1.95 -4.37 -16.62
CA ASP A 106 -2.64 -5.28 -17.56
C ASP A 106 -4.15 -5.39 -17.34
N TYR A 107 -4.60 -5.29 -16.08
CA TYR A 107 -6.01 -5.36 -15.73
C TYR A 107 -6.70 -4.04 -16.07
N VAL A 108 -6.14 -2.92 -15.59
CA VAL A 108 -6.73 -1.59 -15.75
C VAL A 108 -6.76 -1.15 -17.22
N SER A 109 -5.74 -1.49 -18.01
CA SER A 109 -5.73 -1.25 -19.45
C SER A 109 -6.79 -2.06 -20.19
N HIS A 110 -7.10 -3.28 -19.74
CA HIS A 110 -8.13 -4.11 -20.37
C HIS A 110 -9.55 -3.63 -20.07
N ILE A 111 -9.80 -3.19 -18.84
CA ILE A 111 -11.12 -2.65 -18.44
C ILE A 111 -11.29 -1.16 -18.76
N GLY A 112 -10.25 -0.50 -19.30
CA GLY A 112 -10.28 0.91 -19.64
C GLY A 112 -10.43 1.85 -18.43
N SER A 113 -9.82 1.51 -17.29
CA SER A 113 -9.94 2.30 -16.06
C SER A 113 -8.64 3.05 -15.74
N ASP A 114 -8.72 4.37 -15.60
CA ASP A 114 -7.59 5.20 -15.14
C ASP A 114 -7.64 5.51 -13.64
N PHE A 115 -8.65 4.99 -12.93
CA PHE A 115 -8.88 5.29 -11.52
C PHE A 115 -8.03 4.38 -10.61
N HIS A 116 -6.74 4.69 -10.55
CA HIS A 116 -5.74 3.95 -9.78
C HIS A 116 -4.53 4.83 -9.45
N ASN A 117 -3.60 4.32 -8.64
CA ASN A 117 -2.33 4.98 -8.33
C ASN A 117 -1.08 4.20 -8.80
N ILE A 118 -1.22 3.27 -9.74
CA ILE A 118 -0.09 2.48 -10.26
C ILE A 118 1.00 3.38 -10.86
N ALA A 119 0.61 4.50 -11.48
CA ALA A 119 1.51 5.49 -12.08
C ALA A 119 1.73 6.73 -11.18
N HIS A 120 1.50 6.61 -9.87
CA HIS A 120 1.66 7.72 -8.90
C HIS A 120 0.92 9.01 -9.29
N ARG A 121 -0.37 8.87 -9.68
CA ARG A 121 -1.22 10.01 -10.05
C ARG A 121 -1.56 10.90 -8.85
N TYR A 122 -1.60 10.31 -7.65
CA TYR A 122 -1.86 10.98 -6.39
C TYR A 122 -0.62 10.90 -5.51
N ASP A 123 -0.22 12.05 -4.97
CA ASP A 123 0.90 12.15 -4.04
C ASP A 123 0.56 11.48 -2.70
N ILE A 124 -0.70 11.63 -2.26
CA ILE A 124 -1.21 11.08 -1.01
C ILE A 124 -2.57 10.44 -1.28
N VAL A 125 -2.74 9.20 -0.80
CA VAL A 125 -4.04 8.52 -0.75
C VAL A 125 -4.38 8.23 0.71
N LYS A 126 -5.54 8.68 1.16
CA LYS A 126 -6.07 8.45 2.51
C LYS A 126 -7.29 7.53 2.41
N GLY A 127 -7.36 6.49 3.24
CA GLY A 127 -8.52 5.60 3.28
C GLY A 127 -8.31 4.37 4.15
N ALA A 128 -9.40 3.64 4.39
CA ALA A 128 -9.37 2.36 5.09
C ALA A 128 -8.62 1.29 4.28
N ILE A 129 -7.94 0.36 4.97
CA ILE A 129 -7.29 -0.79 4.34
C ILE A 129 -8.31 -1.85 3.97
N ALA A 130 -8.06 -2.58 2.88
CA ALA A 130 -8.93 -3.67 2.46
C ALA A 130 -8.92 -4.82 3.47
N ASP A 131 -10.11 -5.37 3.74
CA ASP A 131 -10.24 -6.65 4.43
C ASP A 131 -9.97 -7.83 3.48
N LYS A 132 -10.18 -9.05 3.98
CA LYS A 132 -9.95 -10.27 3.21
C LYS A 132 -10.89 -10.40 2.02
N ASP A 133 -12.13 -9.94 2.13
CA ASP A 133 -13.17 -10.16 1.13
C ASP A 133 -12.92 -9.30 -0.10
N ILE A 134 -12.52 -8.04 0.10
CA ILE A 134 -12.09 -7.15 -0.99
C ILE A 134 -10.84 -7.70 -1.69
N VAL A 135 -9.89 -8.27 -0.94
CA VAL A 135 -8.70 -8.90 -1.52
C VAL A 135 -9.07 -10.12 -2.37
N LEU A 136 -10.03 -10.93 -1.93
CA LEU A 136 -10.52 -12.09 -2.69
C LEU A 136 -11.28 -11.66 -3.94
N LEU A 137 -12.13 -10.62 -3.83
CA LEU A 137 -12.85 -10.04 -4.96
C LEU A 137 -11.89 -9.54 -6.05
N ALA A 138 -10.84 -8.81 -5.66
CA ALA A 138 -9.83 -8.32 -6.60
C ALA A 138 -9.18 -9.48 -7.40
N ARG A 139 -8.86 -10.60 -6.72
CA ARG A 139 -8.30 -11.80 -7.36
C ARG A 139 -9.30 -12.45 -8.31
N LEU A 140 -10.54 -12.64 -7.89
CA LEU A 140 -11.61 -13.25 -8.70
C LEU A 140 -11.83 -12.47 -9.99
N LEU A 141 -11.91 -11.14 -9.91
CA LEU A 141 -12.07 -10.27 -11.07
C LEU A 141 -10.88 -10.35 -12.03
N ASN A 142 -9.66 -10.40 -11.49
CA ASN A 142 -8.45 -10.54 -12.30
C ASN A 142 -8.41 -11.88 -13.05
N ASP A 143 -8.79 -12.96 -12.39
CA ASP A 143 -8.79 -14.30 -12.98
C ASP A 143 -9.89 -14.43 -14.05
N THR A 144 -11.06 -13.83 -13.83
CA THR A 144 -12.11 -13.73 -14.85
C THR A 144 -11.63 -12.93 -16.07
N ASN A 145 -11.01 -11.76 -15.86
CA ASN A 145 -10.44 -10.94 -16.93
C ASN A 145 -9.41 -11.73 -17.76
N LYS A 146 -8.49 -12.46 -17.10
CA LYS A 146 -7.51 -13.31 -17.79
C LYS A 146 -8.15 -14.42 -18.62
N LYS A 147 -9.26 -15.01 -18.16
CA LYS A 147 -9.99 -16.04 -18.91
C LYS A 147 -10.64 -15.46 -20.16
N GLU A 148 -11.29 -14.31 -20.05
CA GLU A 148 -11.90 -13.62 -21.20
C GLU A 148 -10.86 -13.22 -22.25
N ARG A 149 -9.70 -12.71 -21.82
CA ARG A 149 -8.57 -12.40 -22.70
C ARG A 149 -7.97 -13.60 -23.44
N ARG A 150 -8.14 -14.81 -22.90
CA ARG A 150 -7.70 -16.06 -23.55
C ARG A 150 -8.72 -16.58 -24.56
N ARG A 151 -10.01 -16.27 -24.38
CA ARG A 151 -11.10 -16.66 -25.30
C ARG A 151 -11.19 -15.76 -26.54
N SER A 152 -10.71 -14.54 -26.41
CA SER A 152 -10.72 -13.52 -27.48
C SER A 152 -9.47 -13.53 -28.37
N LYS A 153 -8.56 -14.50 -28.17
CA LYS A 153 -7.39 -14.77 -29.02
C LYS A 153 -7.59 -16.07 -29.77
#